data_AF-A0A5P2H6Q1-F1
#
_entry.id   AF-A0A5P2H6Q1-F1
#
_cell.length_a   1.000
_cell.length_b   1.000
_cell.length_c   1.000
_cell.angle_alpha   90.00
_cell.angle_beta   90.00
_cell.angle_gamma   90.00
#
_symmetry.space_group_name_H-M   'P 1'
#
loop_
_entity.id
_entity.type
_entity.pdbx_description
1 polymer ?
#
loop_
_entity_poly.entity_id
_entity_poly.type
_entity_poly.pdbx_seq_one_letter_code
_entity_poly.pdbx_strand_id
1 'polypeptide(L)'
;MDHIGERFAEADLITIREERWAAQAVIALDTGDLHLVGLVLFKAIQEYGLYQFAELVGEAPIRLQRLWMPGVLTTLERALELFTALGVRLPIEPYHATLLANFSATGASIH
;
A
#
# COMPACT_ATOMS: atom_id res chain seq x y z
N MET A 1 -21.63 0.91 9.33
CA MET A 1 -20.66 1.06 10.43
C MET A 1 -19.31 0.72 9.84
N ASP A 2 -18.36 1.66 9.84
CA ASP A 2 -17.09 1.53 9.11
C ASP A 2 -16.17 0.51 9.78
N HIS A 3 -16.40 -0.76 9.47
CA HIS A 3 -15.51 -1.88 9.84
C HIS A 3 -14.05 -1.62 9.46
N ILE A 4 -13.79 -0.75 8.47
CA ILE A 4 -12.43 -0.38 8.06
C ILE A 4 -11.71 0.41 9.17
N GLY A 5 -12.38 1.38 9.80
CA GLY A 5 -11.77 2.20 10.86
C GLY A 5 -11.39 1.38 12.09
N GLU A 6 -12.27 0.45 12.49
CA GLU A 6 -12.02 -0.50 13.58
C GLU A 6 -10.83 -1.40 13.27
N ARG A 7 -10.76 -1.95 12.04
CA ARG A 7 -9.62 -2.78 11.61
C ARG A 7 -8.29 -2.01 11.65
N PHE A 8 -8.26 -0.73 11.25
CA PHE A 8 -7.05 0.09 11.38
C PHE A 8 -6.68 0.36 12.84
N ALA A 9 -7.65 0.63 13.71
CA ALA A 9 -7.43 0.82 15.13
C ALA A 9 -6.86 -0.45 15.79
N GLU A 10 -7.36 -1.63 15.43
CA GLU A 10 -6.82 -2.92 15.86
C GLU A 10 -5.39 -3.13 15.35
N ALA A 11 -5.11 -2.83 14.09
CA ALA A 11 -3.77 -2.94 13.52
C ALA A 11 -2.76 -2.01 14.22
N ASP A 12 -3.18 -0.81 14.65
CA ASP A 12 -2.33 0.13 15.40
C ASP A 12 -1.91 -0.40 16.80
N LEU A 13 -2.60 -1.41 17.35
CA LEU A 13 -2.22 -2.06 18.61
C LEU A 13 -1.04 -3.03 18.46
N ILE A 14 -0.68 -3.41 17.23
CA ILE A 14 0.44 -4.33 16.96
C ILE A 14 1.76 -3.61 17.25
N THR A 15 2.55 -4.17 18.17
CA THR A 15 3.80 -3.57 18.63
C THR A 15 4.99 -3.83 17.70
N ILE A 16 4.96 -4.92 16.94
CA ILE A 16 5.97 -5.25 15.95
C ILE A 16 5.70 -4.40 14.71
N ARG A 17 6.62 -3.49 14.39
CA ARG A 17 6.47 -2.50 13.31
C ARG A 17 6.14 -3.16 11.97
N GLU A 18 6.88 -4.19 11.60
CA GLU A 18 6.71 -4.90 10.34
C GLU A 18 5.33 -5.56 10.24
N GLU A 19 4.85 -6.16 11.34
CA GLU A 19 3.53 -6.79 11.42
C GLU A 19 2.40 -5.76 11.38
N ARG A 20 2.57 -4.63 12.06
CA ARG A 20 1.62 -3.51 12.03
C ARG A 20 1.44 -2.97 10.61
N TRP A 21 2.54 -2.71 9.91
CA TRP A 21 2.46 -2.22 8.54
C TRP A 21 1.92 -3.27 7.56
N ALA A 22 2.19 -4.56 7.79
CA ALA A 22 1.56 -5.64 7.03
C ALA A 22 0.05 -5.67 7.23
N ALA A 23 -0.43 -5.57 8.48
CA ALA A 23 -1.86 -5.54 8.79
C ALA A 23 -2.55 -4.32 8.15
N GLN A 24 -1.97 -3.13 8.28
CA GLN A 24 -2.52 -1.91 7.69
C GLN A 24 -2.52 -1.96 6.15
N ALA A 25 -1.48 -2.52 5.55
CA ALA A 25 -1.41 -2.70 4.11
C ALA A 25 -2.50 -3.67 3.62
N VAL A 26 -2.71 -4.81 4.29
CA VAL A 26 -3.81 -5.73 3.95
C VAL A 26 -5.17 -5.03 4.02
N ILE A 27 -5.44 -4.28 5.10
CA ILE A 27 -6.71 -3.55 5.24
C ILE A 27 -6.89 -2.55 4.09
N ALA A 28 -5.85 -1.79 3.73
CA ALA A 28 -5.91 -0.83 2.64
C ALA A 28 -6.08 -1.49 1.27
N LEU A 29 -5.42 -2.63 1.04
CA LEU A 29 -5.53 -3.37 -0.23
C LEU A 29 -6.92 -3.99 -0.39
N ASP A 30 -7.54 -4.46 0.69
CA ASP A 30 -8.89 -5.02 0.69
C ASP A 30 -9.97 -4.00 0.29
N THR A 31 -9.71 -2.69 0.43
CA THR A 31 -10.68 -1.67 0.02
C THR A 31 -10.65 -1.39 -1.49
N GLY A 32 -9.56 -1.74 -2.18
CA GLY A 32 -9.30 -1.35 -3.56
C GLY A 32 -9.03 0.15 -3.76
N ASP A 33 -8.96 0.95 -2.69
CA ASP A 33 -8.72 2.39 -2.77
C ASP A 33 -7.22 2.72 -2.77
N LEU A 34 -6.68 3.05 -3.94
CA LEU A 34 -5.27 3.42 -4.10
C LEU A 34 -4.87 4.68 -3.31
N HIS A 35 -5.81 5.57 -2.99
CA HIS A 35 -5.52 6.73 -2.15
C HIS A 35 -5.21 6.30 -0.71
N LEU A 36 -6.02 5.39 -0.16
CA LEU A 36 -5.79 4.81 1.16
C LEU A 36 -4.51 3.98 1.20
N VAL A 37 -4.25 3.18 0.16
CA VAL A 37 -3.00 2.43 0.00
C VAL A 37 -1.79 3.38 -0.02
N GLY A 38 -1.88 4.47 -0.77
CA GLY A 38 -0.87 5.52 -0.82
C GLY A 38 -0.63 6.21 0.53
N LEU A 39 -1.69 6.41 1.33
CA LEU A 39 -1.58 6.95 2.68
C LEU A 39 -0.85 5.99 3.63
N VAL A 40 -1.15 4.69 3.58
CA VAL A 40 -0.45 3.67 4.39
C VAL A 40 1.02 3.60 4.00
N LEU A 41 1.33 3.56 2.70
CA LEU A 41 2.71 3.62 2.20
C LEU A 41 3.44 4.86 2.68
N PHE A 42 2.81 6.03 2.56
CA PHE A 42 3.39 7.28 3.03
C PHE A 42 3.77 7.21 4.52
N LYS A 43 2.85 6.76 5.39
CA LYS A 43 3.12 6.63 6.82
C LYS A 43 4.24 5.63 7.12
N ALA A 44 4.22 4.48 6.45
CA ALA A 44 5.27 3.47 6.60
C ALA A 44 6.65 4.05 6.20
N ILE A 45 6.75 4.71 5.03
CA ILE A 45 7.99 5.33 4.57
C ILE A 45 8.52 6.39 5.56
N GLN A 46 7.65 7.19 6.17
CA GLN A 46 8.07 8.17 7.18
C GLN A 46 8.73 7.50 8.39
N GLU A 47 8.24 6.34 8.80
CA GLU A 47 8.78 5.60 9.94
C GLU A 47 10.09 4.86 9.62
N TYR A 48 10.27 4.39 8.38
CA TYR A 48 11.50 3.73 7.94
C TYR A 48 12.62 4.69 7.54
N GLY A 49 12.27 5.95 7.27
CA GLY A 49 13.20 6.98 6.82
C GLY A 49 13.07 7.26 5.33
N LEU A 50 12.49 8.42 5.01
CA LEU A 50 12.17 8.82 3.64
C LEU A 50 13.38 8.81 2.70
N TYR A 51 14.50 9.40 3.11
CA TYR A 51 15.65 9.59 2.23
C TYR A 51 16.37 8.26 1.95
N GLN A 52 16.54 7.41 2.98
CA GLN A 52 17.12 6.09 2.80
C GLN A 52 16.24 5.22 1.90
N PHE A 53 14.92 5.29 2.08
CA PHE A 53 14.00 4.54 1.25
C PHE A 53 13.97 5.05 -0.20
N ALA A 54 14.00 6.38 -0.40
CA ALA A 54 14.08 7.00 -1.72
C ALA A 54 15.30 6.52 -2.51
N GLU A 55 16.47 6.43 -1.84
CA GLU A 55 17.69 5.87 -2.43
C GLU A 55 17.52 4.38 -2.79
N LEU A 56 16.94 3.57 -1.89
CA LEU A 56 16.71 2.15 -2.12
C LEU A 56 15.84 1.86 -3.36
N VAL A 57 14.78 2.64 -3.58
CA VAL A 57 13.84 2.42 -4.69
C VAL A 57 14.13 3.28 -5.92
N GLY A 58 15.18 4.10 -5.89
CA GLY A 58 15.58 4.97 -7.00
C GLY A 58 14.55 6.07 -7.32
N GLU A 59 13.83 6.58 -6.31
CA GLU A 59 12.81 7.61 -6.50
C GLU A 59 13.19 8.96 -5.86
N ALA A 60 12.59 10.04 -6.38
CA ALA A 60 12.71 11.35 -5.73
C ALA A 60 11.91 11.38 -4.41
N PRO A 61 12.48 11.86 -3.28
CA PRO A 61 11.78 11.95 -1.99
C PRO A 61 10.44 12.68 -2.07
N ILE A 62 10.34 13.71 -2.91
CA ILE A 62 9.10 14.48 -3.10
C ILE A 62 7.96 13.65 -3.70
N ARG A 63 8.25 12.64 -4.52
CA ARG A 63 7.24 11.74 -5.09
C ARG A 63 6.67 10.86 -3.99
N LEU A 64 7.55 10.28 -3.16
CA LEU A 64 7.18 9.43 -2.03
C LEU A 64 6.39 10.18 -0.96
N GLN A 65 6.74 11.44 -0.67
CA GLN A 65 5.98 12.32 0.23
C GLN A 65 4.55 12.59 -0.25
N ARG A 66 4.29 12.44 -1.55
CA ARG A 66 2.99 12.71 -2.17
C ARG A 66 2.19 11.45 -2.46
N LEU A 67 2.63 10.26 -2.04
CA LEU A 67 1.90 9.01 -2.30
C LEU A 67 0.46 9.03 -1.77
N TRP A 68 0.21 9.76 -0.69
CA TRP A 68 -1.14 9.97 -0.16
C TRP A 68 -2.01 10.87 -1.04
N MET A 69 -1.48 11.58 -2.04
CA MET A 69 -2.30 12.42 -2.91
C MET A 69 -3.00 11.59 -3.99
N PRO A 70 -4.25 11.90 -4.35
CA PRO A 70 -4.95 11.22 -5.44
C PRO A 70 -4.16 11.26 -6.75
N GLY A 71 -4.10 10.12 -7.45
CA GLY A 71 -3.44 10.00 -8.76
C GLY A 71 -1.92 9.89 -8.73
N VAL A 72 -1.26 9.93 -7.56
CA VAL A 72 0.20 9.71 -7.47
C VAL A 72 0.54 8.22 -7.48
N LEU A 73 -0.18 7.43 -6.69
CA LEU A 73 -0.17 5.98 -6.80
C LEU A 73 -1.23 5.56 -7.81
N THR A 74 -0.78 5.06 -8.96
CA THR A 74 -1.66 4.79 -10.11
C THR A 74 -1.93 3.32 -10.34
N THR A 75 -1.13 2.42 -9.77
CA THR A 75 -1.26 0.99 -9.96
C THR A 75 -1.07 0.22 -8.66
N LEU A 76 -1.76 -0.91 -8.55
CA LEU A 76 -1.65 -1.82 -7.42
C LEU A 76 -0.27 -2.49 -7.41
N GLU A 77 0.25 -2.85 -8.57
CA GLU A 77 1.58 -3.42 -8.75
C GLU A 77 2.65 -2.53 -8.13
N ARG A 78 2.58 -1.21 -8.38
CA ARG A 78 3.55 -0.28 -7.79
C ARG A 78 3.43 -0.21 -6.27
N ALA A 79 2.21 -0.29 -5.73
CA ALA A 79 2.00 -0.31 -4.29
C ALA A 79 2.67 -1.53 -3.64
N LEU A 80 2.52 -2.69 -4.27
CA LEU A 80 3.06 -3.97 -3.81
C LEU A 80 4.60 -3.97 -3.85
N GLU A 81 5.19 -3.42 -4.92
CA GLU A 81 6.65 -3.23 -5.01
C GLU A 81 7.18 -2.37 -3.86
N LEU A 82 6.51 -1.25 -3.54
CA LEU A 82 6.93 -0.35 -2.47
C LEU A 82 6.79 -0.98 -1.08
N PHE A 83 5.70 -1.72 -0.81
CA PHE A 83 5.58 -2.48 0.44
C PHE A 83 6.65 -3.57 0.56
N THR A 84 6.94 -4.27 -0.52
CA THR A 84 8.00 -5.30 -0.55
C THR A 84 9.36 -4.66 -0.28
N ALA A 85 9.65 -3.49 -0.85
CA ALA A 85 10.88 -2.74 -0.60
C ALA A 85 11.01 -2.27 0.86
N LEU A 86 9.89 -1.99 1.54
CA LEU A 86 9.87 -1.68 2.98
C LEU A 86 10.10 -2.91 3.87
N GLY A 87 10.17 -4.11 3.29
CA GLY A 87 10.23 -5.37 4.04
C GLY A 87 8.88 -5.80 4.62
N VAL A 88 7.78 -5.15 4.22
CA VAL A 88 6.42 -5.50 4.63
C VAL A 88 6.00 -6.77 3.89
N ARG A 89 5.85 -7.88 4.62
CA ARG A 89 5.43 -9.17 4.06
C ARG A 89 3.91 -9.23 3.99
N LEU A 90 3.37 -9.14 2.79
CA LEU A 90 1.94 -9.31 2.56
C LEU A 90 1.59 -10.80 2.43
N PRO A 91 0.46 -11.26 3.01
CA PRO A 91 0.00 -12.63 2.83
C PRO A 91 -0.35 -12.88 1.35
N ILE A 92 0.15 -14.00 0.81
CA ILE A 92 0.12 -14.34 -0.63
C ILE A 92 -1.31 -14.60 -1.15
N GLU A 93 -2.23 -15.06 -0.29
CA GLU A 93 -3.59 -15.42 -0.68
C GLU A 93 -4.50 -14.22 -1.04
N PRO A 94 -4.64 -13.17 -0.20
CA PRO A 94 -5.36 -11.96 -0.60
C PRO A 94 -4.63 -11.18 -1.71
N TYR A 95 -3.31 -11.32 -1.81
CA TYR A 95 -2.49 -10.72 -2.87
C TYR A 95 -2.88 -11.20 -4.27
N HIS A 96 -3.07 -12.50 -4.46
CA HIS A 96 -3.51 -13.04 -5.75
C HIS A 96 -4.97 -12.70 -6.06
N ALA A 97 -5.86 -12.75 -5.06
CA ALA A 97 -7.29 -12.46 -5.26
C ALA A 97 -7.53 -11.00 -5.71
N THR A 98 -6.84 -10.03 -5.10
CA THR A 98 -6.98 -8.61 -5.43
C THR A 98 -6.35 -8.26 -6.78
N LEU A 99 -5.20 -8.88 -7.14
CA LEU A 99 -4.63 -8.74 -8.48
C LEU A 99 -5.56 -9.32 -9.55
N LEU A 100 -6.13 -10.50 -9.33
CA LEU A 100 -7.09 -11.14 -10.23
C LEU A 100 -8.40 -10.33 -10.38
N ALA A 101 -8.91 -9.76 -9.29
CA ALA A 101 -10.11 -8.93 -9.32
C ALA A 101 -9.91 -7.62 -10.10
N ASN A 102 -8.73 -7.01 -10.00
CA ASN A 102 -8.41 -5.74 -10.65
C ASN A 102 -7.86 -5.90 -12.09
N PHE A 103 -7.37 -7.08 -12.47
CA PHE A 103 -6.89 -7.35 -13.84
C PHE A 103 -8.00 -7.25 -14.90
N SER A 104 -9.26 -7.45 -14.50
CA SER A 104 -10.39 -7.52 -15.44
C SER A 104 -10.94 -6.15 -15.89
N ALA A 105 -10.40 -5.02 -15.40
CA ALA A 105 -10.90 -3.68 -15.73
C ALA A 105 -10.19 -2.98 -16.90
N THR A 106 -9.03 -3.46 -17.34
CA THR A 106 -8.18 -2.72 -18.32
C THR A 106 -8.06 -3.42 -19.69
N GLY A 107 -9.01 -4.30 -20.02
CA GLY A 107 -8.97 -5.12 -21.25
C GLY A 107 -10.16 -4.99 -22.20
N ALA A 108 -11.09 -4.06 -21.98
CA ALA A 108 -12.18 -3.80 -22.92
C ALA A 108 -11.83 -2.68 -23.89
N SER A 109 -10.81 -2.92 -24.74
CA SER A 109 -10.69 -2.19 -26.01
C SER A 109 -11.66 -2.86 -26.98
N ILE A 110 -12.93 -2.41 -26.97
CA ILE A 110 -13.91 -2.82 -27.98
C ILE A 110 -13.66 -1.92 -29.19
N HIS A 111 -12.92 -2.44 -30.16
CA HIS A 111 -12.92 -1.97 -31.54
C HIS A 111 -14.17 -2.46 -32.26
#